data_AF-A0A2D5FBA0-F1
#
_entry.id   AF-A0A2D5FBA0-F1
#
_cell.length_a   1.000
_cell.length_b   1.000
_cell.length_c   1.000
_cell.angle_alpha   90.00
_cell.angle_beta   90.00
_cell.angle_gamma   90.00
#
_symmetry.space_group_name_H-M   'P 1'
#
loop_
_entity.id
_entity.type
_entity.pdbx_description
1 polymer ?
#
loop_
_entity_poly.entity_id
_entity_poly.type
_entity_poly.pdbx_seq_one_letter_code
_entity_poly.pdbx_strand_id
1 'polypeptide(L)'
;MAIDLSKMQQKMNRLEGKRQESIFWRPQDGEQTIRILPVADGDPFKEFWFHYNLGNNRGFLSPKRNFGEADPLDDFVRQLFNSGTDNDIKMAKNLMARQRFFSPVIVRGEEEKGVRIWGYGKTAYKELVGLVLNPDYGDITDPETGTDLVLQYGKPPGASFPQTNITPRRRSSSLGSDDQISDWVNNIPEFDKVFSDVRKTPAEVGHMLDEWLAGETDGGETEKYGSSNDATPPTSNSVDTKLNELLNQEVPF
;
A
#
# COMPACT_ATOMS: atom_id res chain seq x y z
N MET A 1 -16.33 -34.32 -14.74
CA MET A 1 -15.95 -33.03 -14.10
C MET A 1 -15.55 -33.32 -12.67
N ALA A 2 -14.33 -32.97 -12.29
CA ALA A 2 -13.83 -33.18 -10.93
C ALA A 2 -14.30 -32.06 -10.00
N ILE A 3 -14.28 -32.31 -8.70
CA ILE A 3 -14.57 -31.31 -7.68
C ILE A 3 -13.44 -30.28 -7.67
N ASP A 4 -13.79 -28.99 -7.71
CA ASP A 4 -12.86 -27.87 -7.56
C ASP A 4 -12.62 -27.60 -6.07
N LEU A 5 -11.52 -28.15 -5.55
CA LEU A 5 -11.15 -28.07 -4.14
C LEU A 5 -10.94 -26.62 -3.68
N SER A 6 -10.47 -25.74 -4.57
CA SER A 6 -10.27 -24.31 -4.28
C SER A 6 -11.59 -23.60 -3.98
N LYS A 7 -12.64 -23.90 -4.77
CA LYS A 7 -13.99 -23.35 -4.56
C LYS A 7 -14.65 -23.87 -3.28
N MET A 8 -14.36 -25.12 -2.90
CA MET A 8 -14.87 -25.69 -1.65
C MET A 8 -14.18 -25.11 -0.42
N GLN A 9 -12.87 -24.87 -0.49
CA GLN A 9 -12.11 -24.15 0.55
C GLN A 9 -12.58 -22.70 0.68
N GLN A 10 -12.81 -21.99 -0.43
CA GLN A 10 -13.38 -20.64 -0.40
C GLN A 10 -14.78 -20.60 0.23
N LYS A 11 -15.64 -21.59 -0.06
CA LYS A 11 -16.96 -21.72 0.58
C LYS A 11 -16.84 -22.02 2.08
N MET A 12 -15.92 -22.90 2.48
CA MET A 12 -15.68 -23.24 3.88
C MET A 12 -15.17 -22.03 4.67
N ASN A 13 -14.21 -21.28 4.12
CA ASN A 13 -13.67 -20.08 4.75
C ASN A 13 -14.74 -18.97 4.93
N ARG A 14 -15.68 -18.86 3.99
CA ARG A 14 -16.85 -17.96 4.12
C ARG A 14 -17.84 -18.42 5.20
N LEU A 15 -18.02 -19.73 5.38
CA LEU A 15 -18.93 -20.31 6.36
C LEU A 15 -18.36 -20.28 7.79
N GLU A 16 -17.05 -20.41 7.96
CA GLU A 16 -16.40 -20.43 9.27
C GLU A 16 -16.33 -19.05 9.97
N GLY A 17 -16.75 -17.95 9.32
CA GLY A 17 -16.74 -16.61 9.91
C GLY A 17 -15.33 -16.13 10.31
N LYS A 18 -14.27 -16.81 9.85
CA LYS A 18 -12.89 -16.36 10.01
C LYS A 18 -12.78 -15.01 9.35
N ARG A 19 -12.56 -13.98 10.16
CA ARG A 19 -12.24 -12.62 9.73
C ARG A 19 -11.10 -12.76 8.73
N GLN A 20 -11.39 -12.55 7.44
CA GLN A 20 -10.43 -12.75 6.38
C GLN A 20 -9.22 -11.88 6.73
N GLU A 21 -8.08 -12.51 7.03
CA GLU A 21 -6.88 -11.75 7.36
C GLU A 21 -6.58 -10.84 6.17
N SER A 22 -6.20 -9.60 6.47
CA SER A 22 -5.90 -8.61 5.45
C SER A 22 -4.81 -9.15 4.54
N ILE A 23 -5.09 -9.19 3.23
CA ILE A 23 -4.09 -9.51 2.21
C ILE A 23 -2.93 -8.51 2.25
N PHE A 24 -3.19 -7.28 2.71
CA PHE A 24 -2.14 -6.28 2.91
C PHE A 24 -1.36 -6.58 4.18
N TRP A 25 -0.04 -6.55 4.04
CA TRP A 25 0.93 -6.63 5.11
C TRP A 25 1.71 -5.33 5.23
N ARG A 26 2.09 -5.01 6.46
CA ARG A 26 2.95 -3.88 6.79
C ARG A 26 4.01 -4.33 7.78
N PRO A 27 5.22 -3.75 7.70
CA PRO A 27 6.20 -4.01 8.71
C PRO A 27 5.70 -3.52 10.09
N GLN A 28 6.06 -4.26 11.13
CA GLN A 28 5.88 -3.94 12.53
C GLN A 28 7.20 -3.41 13.08
N ASP A 29 7.16 -2.66 14.18
CA ASP A 29 8.37 -2.19 14.85
C ASP A 29 9.32 -3.36 15.16
N GLY A 30 10.55 -3.27 14.68
CA GLY A 30 11.58 -4.29 14.83
C GLY A 30 12.12 -4.84 13.52
N GLU A 31 12.75 -6.01 13.63
CA GLU A 31 13.28 -6.77 12.49
C GLU A 31 12.24 -7.77 12.00
N GLN A 32 11.97 -7.78 10.70
CA GLN A 32 11.18 -8.80 10.03
C GLN A 32 11.87 -9.24 8.76
N THR A 33 11.74 -10.52 8.41
CA THR A 33 12.31 -11.04 7.16
C THR A 33 11.19 -11.34 6.19
N ILE A 34 11.30 -10.84 4.96
CA ILE A 34 10.35 -11.09 3.88
C ILE A 34 11.06 -11.68 2.68
N ARG A 35 10.27 -12.27 1.79
CA ARG A 35 10.67 -12.72 0.48
C ARG A 35 9.70 -12.16 -0.56
N ILE A 36 10.23 -11.41 -1.52
CA ILE A 36 9.44 -10.94 -2.66
C ILE A 36 9.24 -12.11 -3.63
N LEU A 37 8.01 -12.29 -4.10
CA LEU A 37 7.66 -13.37 -5.01
C LEU A 37 7.84 -12.95 -6.47
N PRO A 38 8.16 -13.90 -7.37
CA PRO A 38 8.17 -13.65 -8.79
C PRO A 38 6.73 -13.49 -9.28
N VAL A 39 6.53 -12.68 -10.31
CA VAL A 39 5.23 -12.48 -10.96
C VAL A 39 5.32 -12.78 -12.45
N ALA A 40 4.20 -13.20 -13.04
CA ALA A 40 4.17 -13.71 -14.41
C ALA A 40 4.62 -12.70 -15.47
N ASP A 41 4.45 -11.40 -15.23
CA ASP A 41 4.88 -10.33 -16.13
C ASP A 41 6.30 -9.81 -15.86
N GLY A 42 7.01 -10.42 -14.90
CA GLY A 42 8.42 -10.14 -14.59
C GLY A 42 8.68 -8.88 -13.77
N ASP A 43 7.67 -8.06 -13.47
CA ASP A 43 7.82 -6.86 -12.65
C ASP A 43 7.12 -7.01 -11.29
N PRO A 44 7.84 -7.41 -10.22
CA PRO A 44 7.24 -7.61 -8.90
C PRO A 44 6.89 -6.30 -8.18
N PHE A 45 7.18 -5.12 -8.75
CA PHE A 45 7.06 -3.83 -8.09
C PHE A 45 5.94 -2.96 -8.71
N LYS A 46 4.68 -3.33 -8.48
CA LYS A 46 3.54 -2.66 -9.10
C LYS A 46 3.38 -1.22 -8.65
N GLU A 47 3.30 -0.30 -9.60
CA GLU A 47 3.16 1.13 -9.36
C GLU A 47 1.70 1.58 -9.44
N PHE A 48 1.27 2.36 -8.45
CA PHE A 48 -0.04 3.01 -8.43
C PHE A 48 0.04 4.43 -7.85
N TRP A 49 -0.87 5.30 -8.26
CA TRP A 49 -0.96 6.68 -7.80
C TRP A 49 -2.25 6.93 -7.02
N PHE A 50 -2.14 7.48 -5.82
CA PHE A 50 -3.29 7.69 -4.94
C PHE A 50 -3.44 9.15 -4.55
N HIS A 51 -4.66 9.68 -4.60
CA HIS A 51 -5.02 10.88 -3.87
C HIS A 51 -5.33 10.55 -2.42
N TYR A 52 -4.99 11.47 -1.52
CA TYR A 52 -5.25 11.38 -0.09
C TYR A 52 -5.88 12.68 0.40
N ASN A 53 -6.42 12.65 1.62
CA ASN A 53 -6.91 13.83 2.33
C ASN A 53 -8.05 14.61 1.67
N LEU A 54 -8.74 13.99 0.69
CA LEU A 54 -9.99 14.53 0.14
C LEU A 54 -11.17 14.02 0.97
N GLY A 55 -11.64 14.86 1.91
CA GLY A 55 -12.69 14.49 2.86
C GLY A 55 -12.27 13.35 3.80
N ASN A 56 -13.25 12.60 4.30
CA ASN A 56 -13.01 11.48 5.23
C ASN A 56 -12.80 10.15 4.48
N ASN A 57 -11.91 10.14 3.49
CA ASN A 57 -11.65 8.98 2.63
C ASN A 57 -10.24 8.41 2.83
N ARG A 58 -10.09 7.09 2.58
CA ARG A 58 -8.87 6.30 2.80
C ARG A 58 -7.77 6.50 1.77
N GLY A 59 -8.00 7.43 0.87
CA GLY A 59 -7.31 7.56 -0.40
C GLY A 59 -7.91 6.69 -1.50
N PHE A 60 -7.76 7.15 -2.74
CA PHE A 60 -8.32 6.50 -3.92
C PHE A 60 -7.35 6.64 -5.10
N LEU A 61 -7.46 5.74 -6.07
CA LEU A 61 -6.60 5.77 -7.25
C LEU A 61 -6.89 7.02 -8.07
N SER A 62 -5.86 7.80 -8.41
CA SER A 62 -5.99 8.93 -9.35
C SER A 62 -6.48 8.44 -10.71
N PRO A 63 -7.65 8.90 -11.19
CA PRO A 63 -8.14 8.58 -12.53
C PRO A 63 -7.11 8.88 -13.62
N LYS A 64 -6.43 10.01 -13.51
CA LYS A 64 -5.50 10.50 -14.53
C LYS A 64 -4.19 9.75 -14.54
N ARG A 65 -3.58 9.54 -13.37
CA ARG A 65 -2.24 8.94 -13.29
C ARG A 65 -2.23 7.44 -13.54
N ASN A 66 -3.31 6.73 -13.17
CA ASN A 66 -3.38 5.28 -13.35
C ASN A 66 -4.09 4.88 -14.66
N PHE A 67 -5.08 5.65 -15.10
CA PHE A 67 -5.97 5.26 -16.20
C PHE A 67 -6.00 6.26 -17.37
N GLY A 68 -5.30 7.39 -17.28
CA GLY A 68 -5.31 8.43 -18.32
C GLY A 68 -6.64 9.17 -18.46
N GLU A 69 -7.52 9.06 -17.46
CA GLU A 69 -8.85 9.68 -17.46
C GLU A 69 -8.79 11.14 -16.96
N ALA A 70 -9.91 11.86 -17.07
CA ALA A 70 -10.03 13.19 -16.46
C ALA A 70 -10.02 13.08 -14.92
N ASP A 71 -9.45 14.06 -14.24
CA ASP A 71 -9.32 14.04 -12.78
C ASP A 71 -9.51 15.46 -12.22
N PRO A 72 -10.74 15.79 -11.78
CA PRO A 72 -11.06 17.12 -11.26
C PRO A 72 -10.17 17.55 -10.09
N LEU A 73 -9.73 16.61 -9.25
CA LEU A 73 -8.86 16.93 -8.12
C LEU A 73 -7.46 17.33 -8.62
N ASP A 74 -6.93 16.63 -9.62
CA ASP A 74 -5.63 16.95 -10.21
C ASP A 74 -5.64 18.34 -10.89
N ASP A 75 -6.75 18.73 -11.49
CA ASP A 75 -6.93 20.06 -12.08
C ASP A 75 -7.05 21.16 -10.99
N PHE A 76 -7.76 20.89 -9.89
CA PHE A 76 -7.82 21.78 -8.73
C PHE A 76 -6.43 21.96 -8.07
N VAL A 77 -5.68 20.86 -7.87
CA VAL A 77 -4.29 20.90 -7.37
C VAL A 77 -3.40 21.79 -8.23
N ARG A 78 -3.56 21.76 -9.56
CA ARG A 78 -2.82 22.66 -10.47
C ARG A 78 -3.20 24.13 -10.27
N GLN A 79 -4.48 24.43 -10.05
CA GLN A 79 -4.94 25.79 -9.76
C GLN A 79 -4.32 26.31 -8.45
N LEU A 80 -4.28 25.48 -7.41
CA LEU A 80 -3.64 25.81 -6.13
C LEU A 80 -2.13 26.07 -6.28
N PHE A 81 -1.41 25.30 -7.11
CA PHE A 81 0.00 25.60 -7.39
C PHE A 81 0.17 26.92 -8.16
N ASN A 82 -0.76 27.23 -9.08
CA ASN A 82 -0.69 28.43 -9.91
C ASN A 82 -1.02 29.72 -9.15
N SER A 83 -1.81 29.66 -8.07
CA SER A 83 -2.06 30.84 -7.23
C SER A 83 -0.81 31.31 -6.49
N GLY A 84 0.11 30.38 -6.20
CA GLY A 84 1.45 30.67 -5.66
C GLY A 84 1.47 31.11 -4.19
N THR A 85 0.34 31.06 -3.47
CA THR A 85 0.33 31.37 -2.03
C THR A 85 0.87 30.20 -1.21
N ASP A 86 1.51 30.49 -0.09
CA ASP A 86 2.08 29.43 0.78
C ASP A 86 1.02 28.43 1.29
N ASN A 87 -0.20 28.92 1.55
CA ASN A 87 -1.31 28.09 2.00
C ASN A 87 -1.83 27.19 0.88
N ASP A 88 -2.00 27.73 -0.32
CA ASP A 88 -2.45 26.95 -1.47
C ASP A 88 -1.41 25.91 -1.89
N ILE A 89 -0.11 26.25 -1.84
CA ILE A 89 0.97 25.29 -2.10
C ILE A 89 0.95 24.14 -1.09
N LYS A 90 0.72 24.43 0.20
CA LYS A 90 0.58 23.40 1.24
C LYS A 90 -0.63 22.51 0.96
N MET A 91 -1.78 23.10 0.63
CA MET A 91 -2.99 22.37 0.29
C MET A 91 -2.82 21.51 -0.97
N ALA A 92 -2.22 22.06 -2.02
CA ALA A 92 -1.91 21.36 -3.26
C ALA A 92 -1.01 20.15 -2.99
N LYS A 93 0.04 20.32 -2.18
CA LYS A 93 0.91 19.21 -1.76
C LYS A 93 0.12 18.16 -0.97
N ASN A 94 -0.82 18.55 -0.13
CA ASN A 94 -1.62 17.63 0.67
C ASN A 94 -2.58 16.76 -0.16
N LEU A 95 -3.12 17.32 -1.25
CA LEU A 95 -4.13 16.69 -2.12
C LEU A 95 -3.54 16.00 -3.36
N MET A 96 -2.34 16.41 -3.82
CA MET A 96 -1.70 15.88 -5.02
C MET A 96 -1.47 14.36 -4.92
N ALA A 97 -1.74 13.65 -6.01
CA ALA A 97 -1.51 12.22 -6.11
C ALA A 97 -0.08 11.82 -5.69
N ARG A 98 0.03 10.75 -4.92
CA ARG A 98 1.27 10.16 -4.44
C ARG A 98 1.46 8.77 -5.02
N GLN A 99 2.66 8.55 -5.55
CA GLN A 99 3.11 7.27 -6.05
C GLN A 99 3.34 6.29 -4.87
N ARG A 100 2.83 5.08 -5.02
CA ARG A 100 2.99 3.94 -4.12
C ARG A 100 3.36 2.72 -4.94
N PHE A 101 4.13 1.83 -4.33
CA PHE A 101 4.56 0.58 -4.94
C PHE A 101 4.08 -0.59 -4.11
N PHE A 102 3.81 -1.71 -4.76
CA PHE A 102 3.33 -2.89 -4.09
C PHE A 102 3.99 -4.14 -4.64
N SER A 103 4.36 -5.04 -3.74
CA SER A 103 4.94 -6.34 -4.08
C SER A 103 4.24 -7.47 -3.37
N PRO A 104 4.06 -8.62 -4.05
CA PRO A 104 3.66 -9.83 -3.37
C PRO A 104 4.84 -10.38 -2.55
N VAL A 105 4.57 -10.72 -1.31
CA VAL A 105 5.59 -11.17 -0.35
C VAL A 105 5.12 -12.39 0.43
N ILE A 106 6.08 -13.24 0.77
CA ILE A 106 6.00 -14.17 1.91
C ILE A 106 6.75 -13.54 3.06
N VAL A 107 6.18 -13.62 4.27
CA VAL A 107 6.83 -13.14 5.48
C VAL A 107 7.35 -14.35 6.23
N ARG A 108 8.66 -14.37 6.49
CA ARG A 108 9.31 -15.50 7.14
C ARG A 108 8.82 -15.64 8.58
N GLY A 109 8.48 -16.86 8.99
CA GLY A 109 7.85 -17.18 10.27
C GLY A 109 6.33 -16.94 10.30
N GLU A 110 5.74 -16.53 9.18
CA GLU A 110 4.28 -16.41 9.00
C GLU A 110 3.88 -17.03 7.64
N GLU A 111 4.61 -18.06 7.17
CA GLU A 111 4.39 -18.72 5.89
C GLU A 111 2.98 -19.32 5.77
N GLU A 112 2.38 -19.74 6.89
CA GLU A 112 1.02 -20.29 6.96
C GLU A 112 -0.07 -19.28 6.59
N LYS A 113 0.24 -17.99 6.62
CA LYS A 113 -0.68 -16.92 6.18
C LYS A 113 -0.64 -16.72 4.66
N GLY A 114 0.27 -17.40 3.98
CA GLY A 114 0.42 -17.36 2.53
C GLY A 114 0.86 -15.99 2.01
N VAL A 115 0.55 -15.74 0.74
CA VAL A 115 0.96 -14.54 0.03
C VAL A 115 0.27 -13.31 0.58
N ARG A 116 1.05 -12.27 0.86
CA ARG A 116 0.56 -10.95 1.26
C ARG A 116 1.10 -9.87 0.34
N ILE A 117 0.47 -8.70 0.38
CA ILE A 117 0.86 -7.53 -0.40
C ILE A 117 1.54 -6.53 0.53
N TRP A 118 2.80 -6.23 0.26
CA TRP A 118 3.50 -5.15 0.93
C TRP A 118 3.40 -3.87 0.11
N GLY A 119 2.82 -2.82 0.68
CA GLY A 119 2.81 -1.48 0.10
C GLY A 119 3.90 -0.60 0.72
N TYR A 120 4.63 0.14 -0.13
CA TYR A 120 5.75 0.97 0.29
C TYR A 120 5.93 2.20 -0.63
N GLY A 121 6.70 3.19 -0.18
CA GLY A 121 6.95 4.41 -0.94
C GLY A 121 8.23 4.37 -1.78
N LYS A 122 8.58 5.53 -2.33
CA LYS A 122 9.67 5.68 -3.32
C LYS A 122 11.04 5.30 -2.78
N THR A 123 11.29 5.49 -1.48
CA THR A 123 12.59 5.21 -0.87
C THR A 123 12.88 3.72 -0.87
N ALA A 124 11.97 2.92 -0.30
CA ALA A 124 12.04 1.46 -0.35
C ALA A 124 12.09 0.93 -1.79
N TYR A 125 11.30 1.49 -2.71
CA TYR A 125 11.36 1.11 -4.13
C TYR A 125 12.76 1.30 -4.74
N LYS A 126 13.40 2.45 -4.51
CA LYS A 126 14.75 2.73 -5.01
C LYS A 126 15.78 1.74 -4.46
N GLU A 127 15.69 1.41 -3.17
CA GLU A 127 16.56 0.40 -2.56
C GLU A 127 16.37 -0.98 -3.19
N LEU A 128 15.11 -1.42 -3.37
CA LEU A 128 14.77 -2.70 -3.99
C LEU A 128 15.25 -2.79 -5.45
N VAL A 129 15.01 -1.75 -6.25
CA VAL A 129 15.52 -1.70 -7.63
C VAL A 129 17.05 -1.73 -7.65
N GLY A 130 17.71 -1.02 -6.71
CA GLY A 130 19.16 -1.07 -6.57
C GLY A 130 19.69 -2.48 -6.27
N LEU A 131 18.95 -3.27 -5.49
CA LEU A 131 19.29 -4.68 -5.23
C LEU A 131 19.12 -5.55 -6.47
N VAL A 132 18.00 -5.41 -7.20
CA VAL A 132 17.72 -6.20 -8.42
C VAL A 132 18.70 -5.88 -9.54
N LEU A 133 19.10 -4.61 -9.69
CA LEU A 133 20.05 -4.20 -10.72
C LEU A 133 21.50 -4.55 -10.38
N ASN A 134 21.77 -5.01 -9.15
CA ASN A 134 23.10 -5.42 -8.75
C ASN A 134 23.35 -6.89 -9.15
N PRO A 135 24.33 -7.16 -10.05
CA PRO A 135 24.59 -8.50 -10.55
C PRO A 135 25.05 -9.48 -9.46
N ASP A 136 25.56 -9.00 -8.32
CA ASP A 136 26.03 -9.86 -7.23
C ASP A 136 24.88 -10.59 -6.51
N TYR A 137 23.65 -10.05 -6.57
CA TYR A 137 22.49 -10.64 -5.90
C TYR A 137 21.61 -11.50 -6.82
N GLY A 138 21.80 -11.41 -8.14
CA GLY A 138 20.98 -12.12 -9.11
C GLY A 138 19.49 -11.79 -9.03
N ASP A 139 18.63 -12.75 -9.37
CA ASP A 139 17.18 -12.61 -9.20
C ASP A 139 16.79 -12.87 -7.74
N ILE A 140 16.55 -11.80 -6.99
CA ILE A 140 16.15 -11.89 -5.58
C ILE A 140 14.78 -12.56 -5.39
N THR A 141 13.95 -12.64 -6.44
CA THR A 141 12.61 -13.22 -6.41
C THR A 141 12.59 -14.71 -6.74
N ASP A 142 13.71 -15.28 -7.20
CA ASP A 142 13.77 -16.68 -7.63
C ASP A 142 13.31 -17.62 -6.48
N PRO A 143 12.36 -18.55 -6.74
CA PRO A 143 11.82 -19.41 -5.69
C PRO A 143 12.83 -20.40 -5.08
N GLU A 144 13.87 -20.78 -5.80
CA GLU A 144 14.85 -21.76 -5.32
C GLU A 144 16.11 -21.09 -4.76
N THR A 145 16.55 -20.01 -5.40
CA THR A 145 17.87 -19.40 -5.26
C THR A 145 17.84 -17.89 -5.03
N GLY A 146 16.68 -17.28 -4.83
CA GLY A 146 16.61 -15.83 -4.57
C GLY A 146 17.10 -15.44 -3.17
N THR A 147 16.89 -14.18 -2.81
CA THR A 147 17.39 -13.60 -1.55
C THR A 147 16.28 -13.08 -0.63
N ASP A 148 16.31 -13.53 0.63
CA ASP A 148 15.44 -12.98 1.68
C ASP A 148 15.87 -11.56 2.04
N LEU A 149 14.91 -10.67 2.29
CA LEU A 149 15.14 -9.29 2.67
C LEU A 149 14.80 -9.08 4.13
N VAL A 150 15.74 -8.51 4.88
CA VAL A 150 15.53 -8.08 6.25
C VAL A 150 15.04 -6.64 6.23
N LEU A 151 13.85 -6.43 6.77
CA LEU A 151 13.26 -5.13 6.99
C LEU A 151 13.46 -4.74 8.45
N GLN A 152 14.19 -3.67 8.68
CA GLN A 152 14.23 -3.00 9.97
C GLN A 152 13.28 -1.81 9.93
N TYR A 153 12.15 -1.94 10.62
CA TYR A 153 11.15 -0.87 10.73
C TYR A 153 11.12 -0.29 12.14
N GLY A 154 10.96 1.02 12.22
CA GLY A 154 10.80 1.72 13.48
C GLY A 154 11.09 3.20 13.35
N LYS A 155 10.99 3.95 14.45
CA LYS A 155 11.26 5.38 14.48
C LYS A 155 12.62 5.66 15.14
N PRO A 156 13.68 5.98 14.37
CA PRO A 156 14.98 6.32 14.93
C PRO A 156 14.90 7.53 15.88
N PRO A 157 15.78 7.63 16.90
CA PRO A 157 15.85 8.81 17.75
C PRO A 157 16.03 10.09 16.94
N GLY A 158 15.17 11.09 17.17
CA GLY A 158 15.18 12.36 16.45
C GLY A 158 14.49 12.36 15.08
N ALA A 159 14.08 11.20 14.56
CA ALA A 159 13.25 11.14 13.36
C ALA A 159 11.84 11.63 13.65
N SER A 160 11.23 12.34 12.68
CA SER A 160 9.82 12.75 12.79
C SER A 160 8.87 11.60 12.45
N PHE A 161 9.30 10.66 11.61
CA PHE A 161 8.50 9.56 11.07
C PHE A 161 9.25 8.22 11.18
N PRO A 162 8.52 7.08 11.17
CA PRO A 162 9.12 5.77 11.02
C PRO A 162 9.92 5.66 9.71
N GLN A 163 10.92 4.79 9.71
CA GLN A 163 11.74 4.47 8.56
C GLN A 163 11.81 2.96 8.38
N THR A 164 11.90 2.53 7.12
CA THR A 164 12.14 1.13 6.76
C THR A 164 13.53 1.05 6.13
N ASN A 165 14.43 0.25 6.70
CA ASN A 165 15.73 -0.04 6.11
C ASN A 165 15.72 -1.48 5.58
N ILE A 166 16.17 -1.67 4.33
CA ILE A 166 16.12 -2.95 3.63
C ILE A 166 17.55 -3.50 3.51
N THR A 167 17.79 -4.70 4.02
CA THR A 167 19.09 -5.37 3.90
C THR A 167 18.91 -6.79 3.33
N PRO A 168 19.55 -7.14 2.21
CA PRO A 168 19.51 -8.51 1.70
C PRO A 168 20.26 -9.45 2.66
N ARG A 169 19.73 -10.66 2.88
CA ARG A 169 20.49 -11.72 3.57
C ARG A 169 21.72 -12.08 2.74
N ARG A 170 22.81 -12.46 3.42
CA ARG A 170 24.11 -12.78 2.78
C ARG A 170 24.09 -14.02 1.89
N ARG A 171 23.11 -14.90 2.06
CA ARG A 171 22.99 -16.16 1.34
C ARG A 171 21.59 -16.24 0.78
N SER A 172 21.49 -16.77 -0.43
CA SER A 172 20.23 -17.18 -0.99
C SER A 172 19.60 -18.31 -0.18
N SER A 173 18.29 -18.41 -0.28
CA SER A 173 17.49 -19.45 0.38
C SER A 173 16.30 -19.80 -0.50
N SER A 174 15.90 -21.07 -0.46
CA SER A 174 14.64 -21.50 -1.05
C SER A 174 13.46 -20.78 -0.39
N LEU A 175 12.46 -20.48 -1.19
CA LEU A 175 11.20 -19.92 -0.77
C LEU A 175 10.44 -20.91 0.14
N GLY A 176 10.46 -22.21 -0.16
CA GLY A 176 9.76 -23.24 0.61
C GLY A 176 9.91 -24.63 0.01
N SER A 177 8.99 -25.55 0.31
CA SER A 177 8.86 -26.79 -0.46
C SER A 177 8.19 -26.56 -1.81
N ASP A 178 8.37 -27.47 -2.76
CA ASP A 178 7.77 -27.38 -4.11
C ASP A 178 6.25 -27.18 -4.08
N ASP A 179 5.57 -27.85 -3.15
CA ASP A 179 4.11 -27.72 -2.94
C ASP A 179 3.74 -26.31 -2.47
N GLN A 180 4.50 -25.74 -1.52
CA GLN A 180 4.26 -24.39 -1.01
C GLN A 180 4.55 -23.34 -2.08
N ILE A 181 5.65 -23.49 -2.81
CA ILE A 181 6.04 -22.59 -3.89
C ILE A 181 4.94 -22.56 -4.95
N SER A 182 4.47 -23.74 -5.37
CA SER A 182 3.39 -23.87 -6.35
C SER A 182 2.10 -23.22 -5.85
N ASP A 183 1.73 -23.43 -4.58
CA ASP A 183 0.55 -22.80 -3.99
C ASP A 183 0.67 -21.27 -3.95
N TRP A 184 1.80 -20.74 -3.50
CA TRP A 184 2.01 -19.30 -3.37
C TRP A 184 2.06 -18.59 -4.71
N VAL A 185 2.84 -19.09 -5.67
CA VAL A 185 2.97 -18.46 -7.00
C VAL A 185 1.64 -18.45 -7.74
N ASN A 186 0.84 -19.52 -7.62
CA ASN A 186 -0.47 -19.60 -8.29
C ASN A 186 -1.57 -18.77 -7.60
N ASN A 187 -1.38 -18.41 -6.33
CA ASN A 187 -2.34 -17.63 -5.54
C ASN A 187 -1.90 -16.19 -5.26
N ILE A 188 -0.96 -15.65 -6.05
CA ILE A 188 -0.63 -14.21 -5.99
C ILE A 188 -1.88 -13.40 -6.34
N PRO A 189 -2.34 -12.48 -5.47
CA PRO A 189 -3.52 -11.68 -5.76
C PRO A 189 -3.30 -10.76 -6.97
N GLU A 190 -4.31 -10.68 -7.84
CA GLU A 190 -4.31 -9.73 -8.96
C GLU A 190 -4.52 -8.30 -8.45
N PHE A 191 -3.52 -7.43 -8.63
CA PHE A 191 -3.52 -6.06 -8.09
C PHE A 191 -4.71 -5.21 -8.57
N ASP A 192 -5.16 -5.37 -9.81
CA ASP A 192 -6.33 -4.65 -10.33
C ASP A 192 -7.61 -4.98 -9.56
N LYS A 193 -7.76 -6.25 -9.14
CA LYS A 193 -8.88 -6.70 -8.30
C LYS A 193 -8.71 -6.24 -6.87
N VAL A 194 -7.48 -6.17 -6.37
CA VAL A 194 -7.18 -5.71 -5.01
C VAL A 194 -7.57 -4.24 -4.81
N PHE A 195 -7.39 -3.41 -5.83
CA PHE A 195 -7.69 -1.97 -5.76
C PHE A 195 -9.00 -1.55 -6.43
N SER A 196 -9.87 -2.50 -6.81
CA SER A 196 -11.14 -2.18 -7.48
C SER A 196 -12.03 -1.26 -6.63
N ASP A 197 -12.05 -1.48 -5.32
CA ASP A 197 -12.95 -0.79 -4.40
C ASP A 197 -12.53 0.66 -4.10
N VAL A 198 -11.25 0.98 -4.34
CA VAL A 198 -10.67 2.31 -4.18
C VAL A 198 -10.52 3.05 -5.51
N ARG A 199 -11.00 2.46 -6.62
CA ARG A 199 -11.12 3.17 -7.90
C ARG A 199 -12.29 4.15 -7.82
N LYS A 200 -12.09 5.33 -8.40
CA LYS A 200 -13.13 6.35 -8.56
C LYS A 200 -13.19 6.79 -10.00
N THR A 201 -14.40 7.08 -10.46
CA THR A 201 -14.65 7.72 -11.75
C THR A 201 -14.40 9.23 -11.62
N PRO A 202 -14.15 9.94 -12.74
CA PRO A 202 -13.99 11.39 -12.72
C PRO A 202 -15.19 12.12 -12.06
N ALA A 203 -16.40 11.62 -12.27
CA ALA A 203 -17.62 12.19 -11.69
C ALA A 203 -17.68 12.02 -10.16
N GLU A 204 -17.31 10.84 -9.65
CA GLU A 204 -17.23 10.61 -8.20
C GLU A 204 -16.16 11.49 -7.56
N VAL A 205 -15.00 11.65 -8.20
CA VAL A 205 -13.94 12.55 -7.70
C VAL A 205 -14.43 14.00 -7.67
N GLY A 206 -15.16 14.45 -8.70
CA GLY A 206 -15.78 15.77 -8.71
C GLY A 206 -16.75 15.97 -7.54
N HIS A 207 -17.65 15.03 -7.32
CA HIS A 207 -18.58 15.08 -6.18
C HIS A 207 -17.86 15.14 -4.84
N MET A 208 -16.83 14.31 -4.65
CA MET A 208 -16.02 14.30 -3.42
C MET A 208 -15.30 15.64 -3.20
N LEU A 209 -14.85 16.29 -4.29
CA LEU A 209 -14.21 17.60 -4.24
C LEU A 209 -15.23 18.69 -3.87
N ASP A 210 -16.40 18.69 -4.50
CA ASP A 210 -17.46 19.67 -4.22
C ASP A 210 -17.93 19.58 -2.75
N GLU A 211 -18.13 18.36 -2.22
CA GLU A 211 -18.46 18.14 -0.81
C GLU A 211 -17.36 18.64 0.13
N TRP A 212 -16.10 18.41 -0.24
CA TRP A 212 -14.96 18.85 0.56
C TRP A 212 -14.85 20.39 0.60
N LEU A 213 -15.01 21.06 -0.55
CA LEU A 213 -15.01 22.53 -0.65
C LEU A 213 -16.19 23.17 0.09
N ALA A 214 -17.37 22.55 0.03
CA ALA A 214 -18.54 22.99 0.79
C ALA A 214 -18.30 22.89 2.31
N GLY A 215 -17.59 21.84 2.75
CA GLY A 215 -17.19 21.67 4.15
C GLY A 215 -16.17 22.70 4.64
N GLU A 216 -15.25 23.17 3.78
CA GLU A 216 -14.31 24.25 4.13
C GLU A 216 -14.99 25.62 4.20
N THR A 217 -16.03 25.85 3.41
CA THR A 217 -16.71 27.17 3.35
C THR A 217 -17.66 27.43 4.54
N ASP A 218 -18.14 26.39 5.22
CA ASP A 218 -19.00 26.50 6.42
C ASP A 218 -18.18 26.51 7.73
N GLY A 219 -16.87 26.28 7.66
CA GLY A 219 -15.95 26.17 8.79
C GLY A 219 -15.09 27.43 9.00
N GLY A 220 -15.62 28.44 9.67
CA GLY A 220 -14.80 29.52 10.23
C GLY A 220 -13.66 28.98 11.10
N GLU A 221 -12.48 29.59 10.96
CA GLU A 221 -11.21 29.34 11.67
C GLU A 221 -11.29 28.38 12.86
N THR A 222 -10.75 27.17 12.71
CA THR A 222 -10.18 26.43 13.85
C THR A 222 -8.87 25.79 13.43
N GLU A 223 -7.78 26.39 13.93
CA GLU A 223 -6.48 25.72 14.05
C GLU A 223 -6.68 24.36 14.75
N LYS A 224 -6.46 23.26 14.03
CA LYS A 224 -6.30 21.93 14.63
C LYS A 224 -4.85 21.48 14.49
N TYR A 225 -3.98 22.12 15.28
CA TYR A 225 -2.76 21.52 15.79
C TYR A 225 -2.91 21.34 17.30
N GLY A 226 -2.90 20.10 17.79
CA GLY A 226 -2.83 19.80 19.22
C GLY A 226 -3.55 18.52 19.63
N SER A 227 -2.78 17.47 19.89
CA SER A 227 -3.22 16.21 20.50
C SER A 227 -3.97 16.40 21.82
N SER A 228 -5.02 15.61 22.03
CA SER A 228 -5.23 14.91 23.31
C SER A 228 -6.20 13.72 23.12
N ASN A 229 -5.88 12.66 23.87
CA ASN A 229 -6.48 11.33 23.84
C ASN A 229 -7.91 11.28 24.40
N ASP A 230 -8.55 10.15 24.13
CA ASP A 230 -9.79 9.59 24.70
C ASP A 230 -11.12 10.12 24.17
N ALA A 231 -11.61 9.43 23.14
CA ALA A 231 -13.02 9.07 23.02
C ALA A 231 -13.15 7.74 22.26
N THR A 232 -13.90 6.82 22.84
CA THR A 232 -14.17 5.45 22.37
C THR A 232 -14.66 5.43 20.92
N PRO A 233 -14.08 4.62 20.01
CA PRO A 233 -14.49 4.62 18.61
C PRO A 233 -15.82 3.87 18.41
N PRO A 234 -16.75 4.38 17.59
CA PRO A 234 -17.84 3.57 17.08
C PRO A 234 -17.25 2.48 16.17
N THR A 235 -17.79 1.28 16.33
CA THR A 235 -17.44 0.05 15.62
C THR A 235 -17.32 0.29 14.11
N SER A 236 -16.08 0.42 13.63
CA SER A 236 -15.70 0.35 12.22
C SER A 236 -14.86 -0.92 12.01
N ASN A 237 -15.07 -1.58 10.88
CA ASN A 237 -14.49 -2.89 10.60
C ASN A 237 -12.96 -2.83 10.63
N SER A 238 -12.29 -3.72 11.36
CA SER A 238 -10.82 -3.67 11.57
C SER A 238 -9.94 -3.76 10.31
N VAL A 239 -10.51 -3.99 9.13
CA VAL A 239 -9.80 -3.94 7.84
C VAL A 239 -9.64 -2.49 7.38
N ASP A 240 -10.58 -1.64 7.79
CA ASP A 240 -10.75 -0.25 7.39
C ASP A 240 -9.73 0.69 8.02
N THR A 241 -9.45 0.48 9.29
CA THR A 241 -8.42 1.20 10.05
C THR A 241 -7.01 0.83 9.55
N LYS A 242 -6.81 -0.40 9.09
CA LYS A 242 -5.51 -0.92 8.68
C LYS A 242 -5.03 -0.36 7.34
N LEU A 243 -5.94 -0.11 6.39
CA LEU A 243 -5.61 0.52 5.11
C LEU A 243 -5.29 2.02 5.27
N ASN A 244 -6.02 2.71 6.16
CA ASN A 244 -5.80 4.13 6.49
C ASN A 244 -4.41 4.40 7.08
N GLU A 245 -3.95 3.53 7.97
CA GLU A 245 -2.60 3.63 8.54
C GLU A 245 -1.52 3.22 7.53
N LEU A 246 -1.81 2.28 6.63
CA LEU A 246 -0.89 1.78 5.60
C LEU A 246 -0.54 2.84 4.54
N LEU A 247 -1.47 3.73 4.20
CA LEU A 247 -1.30 4.65 3.09
C LEU A 247 -0.77 6.05 3.50
N ASN A 248 -0.97 6.44 4.77
CA ASN A 248 -0.63 7.77 5.29
C ASN A 248 0.78 7.91 5.90
N GLN A 249 1.61 6.86 5.96
CA GLN A 249 2.84 6.88 6.78
C GLN A 249 4.16 7.23 6.09
N GLU A 250 4.19 7.48 4.78
CA GLU A 250 5.38 8.04 4.14
C GLU A 250 5.06 9.37 3.46
N VAL A 251 5.19 10.43 4.26
CA VAL A 251 5.31 11.82 3.79
C VAL A 251 6.74 12.30 4.03
N PRO A 252 7.69 12.00 3.13
CA PRO A 252 8.80 12.90 2.89
C PRO A 252 8.33 13.98 1.90
N PHE A 253 8.81 15.20 2.12
CA PHE A 253 8.71 16.31 1.19
C PHE A 253 9.23 15.96 -0.21
#